data_AF-W9VFS2-F1
#
_entry.id   AF-W9VFS2-F1
#
_cell.length_a   1.000
_cell.length_b   1.000
_cell.length_c   1.000
_cell.angle_alpha   90.00
_cell.angle_beta   90.00
_cell.angle_gamma   90.00
#
_symmetry.space_group_name_H-M   'P 1'
#
loop_
_entity.id
_entity.type
_entity.pdbx_description
1 polymer ?
#
loop_
_entity_poly.entity_id
_entity_poly.type
_entity_poly.pdbx_seq_one_letter_code
_entity_poly.pdbx_strand_id
1 'polypeptide(L)'
;MGNSTYHAIEEPASLSTLDLLPKLAEIGIVAVKIEGRQRSPVYVEKVTSIWRQAINALQDSSCPTLGLSNQLSDLSEGSLTTLGAYHRKWK
;
A
#
# COMPACT_ATOMS: atom_id res chain seq x y z
N MET A 1 -3.63 28.93 15.42
CA MET A 1 -4.68 28.03 15.93
C MET A 1 -5.15 27.19 14.76
N GLY A 2 -4.63 25.96 14.65
CA GLY A 2 -4.78 25.12 13.46
C GLY A 2 -6.11 24.38 13.46
N ASN A 3 -6.88 24.58 12.40
CA ASN A 3 -8.15 23.91 12.14
C ASN A 3 -7.87 22.43 11.83
N SER A 4 -7.67 21.59 12.86
CA SER A 4 -7.55 20.15 12.68
C SER A 4 -8.91 19.59 12.30
N THR A 5 -9.14 19.37 11.01
CA THR A 5 -10.31 18.67 10.49
C THR A 5 -10.33 17.26 11.06
N TYR A 6 -11.09 17.06 12.13
CA TYR A 6 -11.27 15.75 12.74
C TYR A 6 -12.32 14.98 11.95
N HIS A 7 -11.89 13.97 11.21
CA HIS A 7 -12.80 13.06 10.53
C HIS A 7 -13.40 12.09 11.55
N ALA A 8 -14.73 12.12 11.70
CA ALA A 8 -15.45 11.32 12.70
C ALA A 8 -15.34 9.80 12.50
N ILE A 9 -14.87 9.35 11.33
CA ILE A 9 -14.73 7.92 10.99
C ILE A 9 -13.28 7.62 10.60
N GLU A 10 -12.82 8.10 9.43
CA GLU A 10 -11.40 8.07 9.01
C GLU A 10 -11.19 9.03 7.84
N GLU A 11 -9.96 9.51 7.63
CA GLU A 11 -9.61 10.25 6.41
C GLU A 11 -9.74 9.35 5.17
N PRO A 12 -10.22 9.87 4.02
CA PRO A 12 -10.29 9.09 2.78
C PRO A 12 -8.87 8.87 2.25
N ALA A 13 -8.29 7.74 2.64
CA ALA A 13 -6.97 7.31 2.18
C ALA A 13 -7.02 5.86 1.71
N SER A 14 -6.32 5.54 0.62
CA SER A 14 -6.14 4.15 0.23
C SER A 14 -5.14 3.48 1.14
N LEU A 15 -5.50 2.32 1.68
CA LEU A 15 -4.56 1.47 2.38
C LEU A 15 -3.58 0.88 1.36
N SER A 16 -2.29 1.21 1.49
CA SER A 16 -1.23 0.53 0.76
C SER A 16 -0.23 -0.05 1.75
N THR A 17 -0.10 -1.37 1.75
CA THR A 17 0.90 -2.08 2.56
C THR A 17 2.15 -2.42 1.77
N LEU A 18 2.31 -1.88 0.55
CA LEU A 18 3.45 -2.18 -0.31
C LEU A 18 4.77 -1.79 0.37
N ASP A 19 4.78 -0.65 1.06
CA ASP A 19 5.95 -0.17 1.82
C ASP A 19 6.38 -1.11 2.96
N LEU A 20 5.48 -1.97 3.44
CA LEU A 20 5.79 -2.96 4.46
C LEU A 20 6.48 -4.19 3.88
N LEU A 21 6.51 -4.36 2.56
CA LEU A 21 7.00 -5.57 1.90
C LEU A 21 8.42 -5.98 2.34
N PRO A 22 9.43 -5.09 2.46
CA PRO A 22 10.77 -5.47 2.94
C PRO A 22 10.73 -6.03 4.37
N LYS A 23 9.95 -5.41 5.24
CA LYS A 23 9.78 -5.86 6.63
C LYS A 23 9.04 -7.19 6.72
N LEU A 24 8.01 -7.38 5.87
CA LEU A 24 7.27 -8.65 5.79
C LEU A 24 8.20 -9.80 5.35
N ALA A 25 9.11 -9.54 4.41
CA ALA A 25 10.11 -10.52 4.00
C ALA A 25 11.12 -10.83 5.13
N GLU A 26 11.60 -9.81 5.85
CA GLU A 26 12.52 -9.96 6.99
C GLU A 26 11.94 -10.86 8.08
N ILE A 27 10.65 -10.74 8.39
CA ILE A 27 9.98 -11.60 9.38
C ILE A 27 9.61 -13.00 8.85
N GLY A 28 9.97 -13.33 7.61
CA GLY A 28 9.79 -14.66 7.02
C GLY A 28 8.44 -14.91 6.34
N ILE A 29 7.68 -13.87 5.96
CA ILE A 29 6.48 -14.06 5.14
C ILE A 29 6.87 -14.46 3.72
N VAL A 30 6.30 -15.56 3.24
CA VAL A 30 6.62 -16.15 1.92
C VAL A 30 5.52 -15.98 0.87
N ALA A 31 4.35 -15.47 1.27
CA ALA A 31 3.20 -15.35 0.38
C ALA A 31 2.36 -14.09 0.66
N VAL A 32 1.85 -13.49 -0.42
CA VAL A 32 0.91 -12.37 -0.38
C VAL A 32 -0.36 -12.77 -1.14
N LYS A 33 -1.52 -12.50 -0.56
CA LYS A 33 -2.82 -12.64 -1.23
C LYS A 33 -3.39 -11.25 -1.53
N ILE A 34 -3.72 -10.99 -2.80
CA ILE A 34 -4.33 -9.74 -3.25
C ILE A 34 -5.74 -10.05 -3.74
N GLU A 35 -6.76 -9.44 -3.13
CA GLU A 35 -8.18 -9.61 -3.51
C GLU A 35 -8.77 -8.29 -4.03
N GLY A 36 -9.23 -8.26 -5.29
CA GLY A 36 -9.82 -7.09 -5.95
C GLY A 36 -11.35 -7.09 -5.92
N ARG A 37 -11.99 -7.18 -4.75
CA ARG A 37 -13.46 -7.19 -4.65
C ARG A 37 -14.04 -5.89 -5.21
N GLN A 38 -15.07 -6.00 -6.07
CA GLN A 38 -15.75 -4.84 -6.67
C GLN A 38 -14.78 -3.88 -7.39
N ARG A 39 -13.75 -4.42 -8.06
CA ARG A 39 -12.80 -3.66 -8.89
C ARG A 39 -12.85 -4.13 -10.34
N SER A 40 -12.52 -3.23 -11.26
CA SER A 40 -12.44 -3.55 -12.68
C SER A 40 -11.23 -4.46 -12.97
N PRO A 41 -11.25 -5.24 -14.07
CA PRO A 41 -10.11 -6.05 -14.48
C PRO A 41 -8.81 -5.24 -14.63
N VAL A 42 -8.90 -4.03 -15.20
CA VAL A 42 -7.76 -3.11 -15.38
C VAL A 42 -7.14 -2.69 -14.05
N TYR A 43 -7.96 -2.41 -13.05
CA TYR A 43 -7.47 -2.09 -11.71
C TYR A 43 -6.73 -3.27 -11.09
N VAL A 44 -7.30 -4.48 -11.20
CA VAL A 44 -6.70 -5.71 -10.66
C VAL A 44 -5.36 -6.00 -11.34
N GLU A 45 -5.28 -5.88 -12.66
CA GLU A 45 -4.04 -6.03 -13.42
C GLU A 45 -2.98 -5.03 -12.95
N LYS A 46 -3.34 -3.75 -12.83
CA LYS A 46 -2.40 -2.71 -12.42
C LYS A 46 -1.83 -2.96 -11.03
N VAL A 47 -2.69 -3.27 -10.05
CA VAL A 47 -2.27 -3.54 -8.67
C VAL A 47 -1.37 -4.78 -8.62
N THR A 48 -1.79 -5.89 -9.23
CA THR A 48 -1.01 -7.14 -9.20
C THR A 48 0.34 -7.00 -9.90
N SER A 49 0.42 -6.22 -10.99
CA SER A 49 1.67 -5.92 -11.70
C SER A 49 2.65 -5.10 -10.84
N ILE A 50 2.16 -4.05 -10.16
CA ILE A 50 2.99 -3.24 -9.25
C ILE A 50 3.56 -4.10 -8.12
N TRP A 51 2.72 -4.93 -7.50
CA TRP A 51 3.16 -5.84 -6.44
C TRP A 51 4.19 -6.86 -6.94
N ARG A 52 4.00 -7.40 -8.14
CA ARG A 52 4.98 -8.32 -8.74
C ARG A 52 6.33 -7.64 -8.96
N GLN A 53 6.34 -6.41 -9.48
CA GLN A 53 7.57 -5.63 -9.67
C GLN A 53 8.30 -5.39 -8.34
N ALA A 54 7.57 -5.02 -7.29
CA ALA A 54 8.15 -4.80 -5.96
C ALA A 54 8.77 -6.07 -5.37
N ILE A 55 8.09 -7.22 -5.50
CA ILE A 55 8.59 -8.52 -5.03
C ILE A 55 9.86 -8.92 -5.79
N ASN A 56 9.87 -8.80 -7.11
CA ASN A 56 11.05 -9.13 -7.91
C ASN A 56 12.25 -8.26 -7.51
N ALA A 57 12.01 -6.95 -7.40
CA ALA A 57 13.07 -6.02 -7.09
C ALA A 57 13.65 -6.20 -5.66
N LEU A 58 12.83 -6.67 -4.71
CA LEU A 58 13.28 -7.08 -3.38
C LEU A 58 14.21 -8.30 -3.43
N GLN A 59 13.92 -9.27 -4.30
CA GLN A 59 14.79 -10.45 -4.51
C GLN A 59 16.12 -10.06 -5.15
N ASP A 60 16.11 -9.09 -6.06
CA ASP A 60 17.31 -8.60 -6.75
C ASP A 60 18.17 -7.64 -5.88
N SER A 61 17.86 -7.47 -4.59
CA SER A 61 18.53 -6.55 -3.65
C SER A 61 18.54 -5.07 -4.09
N SER A 62 17.69 -4.71 -5.04
CA SER A 62 17.45 -3.33 -5.43
C SER A 62 16.43 -2.71 -4.47
N CYS A 63 16.68 -1.52 -3.92
CA CYS A 63 15.74 -0.85 -3.01
C CYS A 63 14.52 -0.33 -3.80
N PRO A 64 13.33 -0.96 -3.75
CA PRO A 64 12.37 -0.79 -4.84
C PRO A 64 11.04 -0.14 -4.47
N THR A 65 10.75 0.00 -3.17
CA THR A 65 9.40 0.33 -2.70
C THR A 65 9.03 1.79 -2.94
N LEU A 66 9.99 2.71 -2.87
CA LEU A 66 9.75 4.16 -2.94
C LEU A 66 9.13 4.63 -4.27
N GLY A 67 9.44 4.00 -5.41
CA GLY A 67 8.90 4.40 -6.71
C GLY A 67 7.54 3.79 -7.04
N LEU A 68 7.29 2.58 -6.52
CA LEU A 68 6.09 1.81 -6.82
C LEU A 68 4.89 2.22 -5.94
N SER A 69 5.15 2.68 -4.71
CA SER A 69 4.12 3.24 -3.84
C SER A 69 3.46 4.49 -4.44
N ASN A 70 4.23 5.32 -5.15
CA ASN A 70 3.70 6.47 -5.89
C ASN A 70 2.76 6.06 -7.05
N GLN A 71 2.96 4.88 -7.66
CA GLN A 71 2.06 4.40 -8.71
C GLN A 71 0.74 3.87 -8.15
N LEU A 72 0.72 3.43 -6.89
CA LEU A 72 -0.51 3.04 -6.20
C LEU A 72 -1.30 4.25 -5.68
N SER A 73 -0.64 5.34 -5.31
CA SER A 73 -1.33 6.57 -4.91
C SER A 73 -2.15 7.18 -6.05
N ASP A 74 -1.74 7.01 -7.31
CA ASP A 74 -2.53 7.45 -8.48
C ASP A 74 -3.87 6.69 -8.63
N LEU A 75 -3.97 5.51 -8.03
CA LEU A 75 -5.20 4.70 -7.99
C LEU A 75 -6.09 5.02 -6.78
N SER A 76 -5.60 5.82 -5.83
CA SER A 76 -6.37 6.30 -4.69
C SER A 76 -7.18 7.52 -5.08
N GLU A 77 -8.47 7.53 -4.78
CA GLU A 77 -9.20 8.79 -4.72
C GLU A 77 -8.47 9.74 -3.75
N GLY A 78 -8.12 10.94 -4.23
CA GLY A 78 -7.38 11.95 -3.47
C GLY A 78 -5.88 11.69 -3.28
N SER A 79 -5.29 10.63 -3.86
CA SER A 79 -3.85 10.30 -3.81
C SER A 79 -3.23 10.17 -2.42
N LEU A 80 -4.05 10.08 -1.37
CA LEU A 80 -3.59 9.85 0.00
C LEU A 80 -3.52 8.35 0.25
N THR A 81 -2.35 7.85 0.66
CA THR A 81 -2.20 6.46 1.13
C THR A 81 -1.92 6.41 2.62
N THR A 82 -2.56 5.49 3.33
CA THR A 82 -2.36 5.23 4.76
C THR A 82 -1.83 3.82 4.99
N LEU A 83 -1.11 3.62 6.10
CA LEU A 83 -0.79 2.27 6.61
C LEU A 83 -1.92 1.71 7.50
N GLY A 84 -2.99 2.49 7.73
CA GLY A 84 -4.14 2.11 8.53
C GLY A 84 -3.74 1.67 9.95
N ALA A 85 -4.22 0.50 10.36
CA ALA A 85 -3.95 -0.10 11.68
C ALA A 85 -2.47 -0.32 12.00
N TYR A 86 -1.58 -0.33 10.99
CA TYR A 86 -0.13 -0.46 11.21
C TYR A 86 0.54 0.87 11.61
N HIS A 87 -0.14 2.01 11.46
CA HIS A 87 0.37 3.31 11.91
C HIS A 87 -0.14 3.70 13.32
N ARG A 88 -1.32 3.22 13.73
CA ARG A 88 -1.87 3.57 15.05
C ARG A 88 -1.19 2.78 16.16
N LYS A 89 -0.71 3.49 17.19
CA LYS A 89 -0.53 2.87 18.51
C LYS A 89 -1.91 2.48 19.03
N TRP A 90 -2.10 1.22 19.40
CA TRP A 90 -3.29 0.78 20.12
C TRP A 90 -3.48 1.67 21.37
N LYS A 91 -4.72 2.11 21.61
CA LYS A 91 -5.16 2.73 22.86
C LYS A 91 -6.07 1.77 23.58
#